data_AF-A0A495IYS3-F1
#
_entry.id   AF-A0A495IYS3-F1
#
_cell.length_a   1.000
_cell.length_b   1.000
_cell.length_c   1.000
_cell.angle_alpha   90.00
_cell.angle_beta   90.00
_cell.angle_gamma   90.00
#
_symmetry.space_group_name_H-M   'P 1'
#
loop_
_entity.id
_entity.type
_entity.pdbx_description
1 polymer ?
#
loop_
_entity_poly.entity_id
_entity_poly.type
_entity_poly.pdbx_seq_one_letter_code
_entity_poly.pdbx_strand_id
1 'polypeptide(L)'
;MRTKHIIWLVLGALFFLVLYGFFTAFETQYSTVEIKQKIGGVLICNTQYDTDIHKGQYLITYEYKNNLGKLFKIGDGAYFNREWKKDEKLIIWKDWVILKTGNWIGTDKIIIGKFKTKKWQDYEFTPDSIEKNDIWRALKTHSLLNYCCPTSYISKIDNGKIEVVYRFRINETDNQMDNRKILYQIQPETGKPVITAVLKK
;
A
#
# COMPACT_ATOMS: atom_id res chain seq x y z
N MET A 1 -56.20 17.79 16.69
CA MET A 1 -55.74 16.39 16.44
C MET A 1 -54.86 16.24 15.17
N ARG A 2 -54.94 17.15 14.19
CA ARG A 2 -54.27 17.01 12.87
C ARG A 2 -52.76 17.30 12.85
N THR A 3 -52.26 18.18 13.71
CA THR A 3 -50.84 18.62 13.76
C THR A 3 -49.88 17.55 14.31
N LYS A 4 -50.31 16.73 15.28
CA LYS A 4 -49.47 15.66 15.84
C LYS A 4 -49.13 14.57 14.80
N HIS A 5 -50.09 14.20 13.93
CA HIS A 5 -49.87 13.20 12.89
C HIS A 5 -48.92 13.68 11.78
N ILE A 6 -48.95 14.98 11.46
CA ILE A 6 -48.02 15.58 10.50
C ILE A 6 -46.59 15.54 11.05
N ILE A 7 -46.40 15.84 12.35
CA ILE A 7 -45.08 15.77 13.00
C ILE A 7 -44.52 14.34 12.97
N TRP A 8 -45.33 13.32 13.26
CA TRP A 8 -44.90 11.91 13.18
C TRP A 8 -44.55 11.48 11.75
N LEU A 9 -45.27 11.96 10.73
CA LEU A 9 -44.94 11.71 9.33
C LEU A 9 -43.62 12.36 8.92
N VAL A 10 -43.38 13.61 9.32
CA VAL A 10 -42.13 14.32 9.03
C VAL A 10 -40.95 13.65 9.73
N LEU A 11 -41.10 13.27 11.02
CA LEU A 11 -40.07 12.54 11.76
C LEU A 11 -39.79 11.16 11.14
N GLY A 12 -40.83 10.45 10.71
CA GLY A 12 -40.70 9.17 10.00
C GLY A 12 -39.94 9.33 8.69
N ALA A 13 -40.29 10.33 7.86
CA ALA A 13 -39.59 10.61 6.62
C ALA A 13 -38.12 11.00 6.85
N LEU A 14 -37.85 11.81 7.88
CA LEU A 14 -36.48 12.19 8.25
C LEU A 14 -35.67 10.96 8.70
N PHE A 15 -36.27 10.07 9.50
CA PHE A 15 -35.65 8.82 9.93
C PHE A 15 -35.33 7.91 8.74
N PHE A 16 -36.23 7.78 7.77
CA PHE A 16 -35.98 7.02 6.54
C PHE A 16 -34.85 7.64 5.70
N LEU A 17 -34.79 8.96 5.57
CA LEU A 17 -33.70 9.64 4.86
C LEU A 17 -32.35 9.44 5.55
N VAL A 18 -32.31 9.49 6.88
CA VAL A 18 -31.10 9.20 7.66
C VAL A 18 -30.67 7.74 7.48
N LEU A 19 -31.60 6.79 7.55
CA LEU A 19 -31.30 5.38 7.30
C LEU A 19 -30.76 5.16 5.88
N TYR A 20 -31.41 5.72 4.87
CA TYR A 20 -30.97 5.62 3.48
C TYR A 20 -29.57 6.22 3.26
N GLY A 21 -29.31 7.40 3.85
CA GLY A 21 -27.98 8.01 3.85
C GLY A 21 -26.93 7.14 4.54
N PHE A 22 -27.30 6.44 5.61
CA PHE A 22 -26.41 5.54 6.32
C PHE A 22 -26.05 4.31 5.48
N PHE A 23 -27.02 3.68 4.80
CA PHE A 23 -26.75 2.51 3.95
C PHE A 23 -25.90 2.83 2.73
N THR A 24 -26.10 4.00 2.12
CA THR A 24 -25.35 4.43 0.93
C THR A 24 -23.93 4.91 1.26
N ALA A 25 -23.67 5.38 2.48
CA ALA A 25 -22.35 5.85 2.90
C ALA A 25 -21.28 4.75 3.06
N PHE A 26 -21.69 3.49 3.18
CA PHE A 26 -20.80 2.33 3.36
C PHE A 26 -20.81 1.37 2.18
N GLU A 27 -21.34 1.80 1.03
CA GLU A 27 -21.32 0.99 -0.18
C GLU A 27 -19.91 0.95 -0.78
N THR A 28 -19.44 -0.26 -1.10
CA THR A 28 -18.17 -0.47 -1.81
C THR A 28 -18.19 0.22 -3.17
N GLN A 29 -17.18 1.04 -3.42
CA GLN A 29 -17.03 1.76 -4.69
C GLN A 29 -16.00 1.06 -5.58
N TYR A 30 -16.40 0.79 -6.82
CA TYR A 30 -15.50 0.24 -7.84
C TYR A 30 -15.09 1.32 -8.84
N SER A 31 -13.82 1.35 -9.21
CA SER A 31 -13.33 2.25 -10.26
C SER A 31 -12.17 1.65 -11.03
N THR A 32 -11.92 2.15 -12.23
CA THR A 32 -10.76 1.75 -13.04
C THR A 32 -9.99 3.00 -13.42
N VAL A 33 -8.69 2.99 -13.15
CA VAL A 33 -7.78 4.08 -13.48
C VAL A 33 -6.73 3.57 -14.45
N GLU A 34 -6.55 4.29 -15.55
CA GLU A 34 -5.52 3.99 -16.54
C GLU A 34 -4.35 4.98 -16.41
N ILE A 35 -3.18 4.47 -16.10
CA ILE A 35 -1.97 5.26 -15.86
C ILE A 35 -0.97 4.98 -16.97
N LYS A 36 -0.73 5.98 -17.84
CA LYS A 36 0.32 5.91 -18.88
C LYS A 36 1.70 5.70 -18.25
N GLN A 37 2.45 4.76 -18.81
CA GLN A 37 3.75 4.33 -18.29
C GLN A 37 4.90 4.87 -19.15
N LYS A 38 6.03 5.21 -18.50
CA LYS A 38 7.24 5.68 -19.20
C LYS A 38 7.86 4.58 -20.08
N ILE A 39 7.63 3.33 -19.73
CA ILE A 39 8.11 2.14 -20.45
C ILE A 39 7.27 1.82 -21.69
N GLY A 40 6.35 2.71 -22.06
CA GLY A 40 5.26 2.44 -23.00
C GLY A 40 4.06 1.78 -22.33
N GLY A 41 2.95 1.68 -23.05
CA GLY A 41 1.73 1.03 -22.56
C GLY A 41 1.01 1.79 -21.44
N VAL A 42 0.08 1.07 -20.82
CA VAL A 42 -0.83 1.59 -19.78
C VAL A 42 -0.88 0.59 -18.63
N LEU A 43 -0.73 1.08 -17.41
CA LEU A 43 -1.04 0.36 -16.19
C LEU A 43 -2.52 0.58 -15.89
N ILE A 44 -3.29 -0.51 -15.88
CA ILE A 44 -4.72 -0.53 -15.58
C ILE A 44 -4.85 -0.94 -14.11
N CYS A 45 -5.45 -0.05 -13.32
CA CYS A 45 -5.64 -0.23 -11.89
C CYS A 45 -7.14 -0.36 -11.62
N ASN A 46 -7.59 -1.57 -11.34
CA ASN A 46 -8.96 -1.84 -10.94
C ASN A 46 -9.06 -1.73 -9.42
N THR A 47 -9.89 -0.83 -8.93
CA THR A 47 -9.95 -0.52 -7.51
C THR A 47 -11.29 -0.87 -6.91
N GLN A 48 -11.22 -1.42 -5.70
CA GLN A 48 -12.32 -1.52 -4.77
C GLN A 48 -12.00 -0.60 -3.59
N TYR A 49 -12.88 0.34 -3.30
CA TYR A 49 -12.79 1.22 -2.14
C TYR A 49 -13.92 0.89 -1.17
N ASP A 50 -13.55 0.44 0.02
CA ASP A 50 -14.49 0.19 1.10
C ASP A 50 -14.29 1.27 2.17
N THR A 51 -15.40 1.83 2.64
CA THR A 51 -15.46 2.65 3.85
C THR A 51 -16.13 1.85 4.94
N ASP A 52 -15.48 1.72 6.10
CA ASP A 52 -16.18 1.43 7.35
C ASP A 52 -16.27 2.70 8.21
N ILE A 53 -17.04 2.66 9.31
CA ILE A 53 -17.26 3.79 10.23
C ILE A 53 -15.93 4.38 10.77
N HIS A 54 -14.84 3.62 10.72
CA HIS A 54 -13.56 3.98 11.29
C HIS A 54 -12.48 4.30 10.25
N LYS A 55 -12.52 3.69 9.06
CA LYS A 55 -11.35 3.53 8.17
C LYS A 55 -11.76 3.29 6.72
N GLY A 56 -11.04 3.95 5.79
CA GLY A 56 -11.11 3.68 4.36
C GLY A 56 -9.99 2.73 3.91
N GLN A 57 -10.29 1.83 2.98
CA GLN A 57 -9.31 0.94 2.36
C GLN A 57 -9.47 0.94 0.83
N TYR A 58 -8.35 1.04 0.12
CA TYR A 58 -8.30 0.72 -1.31
C TYR A 58 -7.66 -0.64 -1.51
N LEU A 59 -8.34 -1.54 -2.20
CA LEU A 59 -7.78 -2.75 -2.78
C LEU A 59 -7.64 -2.52 -4.28
N ILE A 60 -6.47 -2.84 -4.84
CA ILE A 60 -6.14 -2.51 -6.23
C ILE A 60 -5.57 -3.74 -6.90
N THR A 61 -6.19 -4.14 -8.01
CA THR A 61 -5.65 -5.14 -8.92
C THR A 61 -4.97 -4.45 -10.09
N TYR A 62 -3.72 -4.81 -10.33
CA TYR A 62 -2.88 -4.22 -11.36
C TYR A 62 -2.75 -5.14 -12.57
N GLU A 63 -3.03 -4.58 -13.74
CA GLU A 63 -2.75 -5.17 -15.02
C GLU A 63 -1.96 -4.19 -15.89
N TYR A 64 -1.12 -4.70 -16.78
CA TYR A 64 -0.37 -3.87 -17.72
C TYR A 64 -0.71 -4.26 -19.15
N LYS A 65 -1.10 -3.27 -19.95
CA LYS A 65 -1.34 -3.40 -21.38
C LYS A 65 -0.19 -2.75 -22.13
N ASN A 66 0.59 -3.55 -22.86
CA ASN A 66 1.71 -3.01 -23.65
C ASN A 66 1.21 -2.32 -24.93
N ASN A 67 2.14 -1.69 -25.67
CA ASN A 67 1.84 -1.01 -26.94
C ASN A 67 1.27 -1.92 -28.04
N LEU A 68 1.48 -3.24 -27.93
CA LEU A 68 0.94 -4.24 -28.85
C LEU A 68 -0.46 -4.73 -28.42
N GLY A 69 -1.04 -4.14 -27.37
CA GLY A 69 -2.34 -4.53 -26.83
C GLY A 69 -2.32 -5.79 -25.96
N LYS A 70 -1.16 -6.40 -25.72
CA LYS A 70 -1.02 -7.59 -24.87
C LYS A 70 -1.14 -7.21 -23.40
N LEU A 71 -2.00 -7.93 -22.70
CA LEU A 71 -2.29 -7.76 -21.27
C LEU A 71 -1.42 -8.68 -20.40
N PHE A 72 -0.95 -8.16 -19.28
CA PHE A 72 -0.17 -8.85 -18.27
C PHE A 72 -0.80 -8.59 -16.90
N LYS A 73 -1.27 -9.64 -16.22
CA LYS A 73 -1.66 -9.56 -14.81
C LYS A 73 -0.39 -9.40 -13.98
N ILE A 74 -0.33 -8.36 -13.13
CA ILE A 74 0.84 -8.07 -12.29
C ILE A 74 0.62 -8.62 -10.89
N GLY A 75 -0.50 -8.26 -10.26
CA GLY A 75 -0.84 -8.66 -8.90
C GLY A 75 -1.66 -7.57 -8.22
N ASP A 76 -1.70 -7.60 -6.88
CA ASP A 76 -2.60 -6.76 -6.10
C ASP A 76 -1.85 -5.91 -5.07
N GLY A 77 -2.39 -4.76 -4.73
CA GLY A 77 -1.91 -3.87 -3.68
C GLY A 77 -3.04 -3.33 -2.81
N ALA A 78 -2.67 -2.79 -1.67
CA ALA A 78 -3.64 -2.30 -0.70
C ALA A 78 -3.18 -1.01 0.01
N TYR A 79 -4.14 -0.12 0.27
CA TYR A 79 -3.92 1.15 0.94
C TYR A 79 -4.94 1.30 2.06
N PHE A 80 -4.55 0.89 3.27
CA PHE A 80 -5.37 1.01 4.46
C PHE A 80 -5.07 2.33 5.18
N ASN A 81 -6.12 3.11 5.52
CA ASN A 81 -6.01 4.38 6.24
C ASN A 81 -5.13 5.43 5.55
N ARG A 82 -5.00 5.33 4.23
CA ARG A 82 -4.25 6.29 3.43
C ARG A 82 -4.86 6.39 2.04
N GLU A 83 -4.75 7.59 1.49
CA GLU A 83 -5.17 7.85 0.13
C GLU A 83 -4.25 7.13 -0.87
N TRP A 84 -4.87 6.53 -1.88
CA TRP A 84 -4.16 6.02 -3.03
C TRP A 84 -3.95 7.13 -4.07
N LYS A 85 -2.68 7.46 -4.35
CA LYS A 85 -2.29 8.63 -5.16
C LYS A 85 -2.50 8.49 -6.67
N LYS A 86 -2.83 7.29 -7.17
CA LYS A 86 -3.13 7.04 -8.60
C LYS A 86 -2.00 7.42 -9.56
N ASP A 87 -0.75 7.34 -9.11
CA ASP A 87 0.43 7.79 -9.86
C ASP A 87 1.51 6.71 -10.04
N GLU A 88 1.21 5.44 -9.73
CA GLU A 88 2.23 4.40 -9.76
C GLU A 88 2.85 4.18 -11.12
N LYS A 89 4.17 3.90 -11.10
CA LYS A 89 4.98 3.66 -12.28
C LYS A 89 5.67 2.31 -12.19
N LEU A 90 5.67 1.59 -13.31
CA LEU A 90 6.51 0.44 -13.53
C LEU A 90 7.95 0.91 -13.76
N ILE A 91 8.87 0.31 -13.03
CA ILE A 91 10.30 0.57 -13.11
C ILE A 91 10.95 -0.64 -13.75
N ILE A 92 11.75 -0.42 -14.80
CA ILE A 92 12.56 -1.47 -15.41
C ILE A 92 13.97 -1.39 -14.84
N TRP A 93 14.46 -2.52 -14.37
CA TRP A 93 15.85 -2.67 -13.97
C TRP A 93 16.36 -4.03 -14.44
N LYS A 94 17.32 -4.00 -15.38
CA LYS A 94 17.74 -5.19 -16.13
C LYS A 94 16.50 -5.87 -16.76
N ASP A 95 16.30 -7.16 -16.50
CA ASP A 95 15.14 -7.92 -16.97
C ASP A 95 13.91 -7.80 -16.04
N TRP A 96 14.03 -7.13 -14.90
CA TRP A 96 12.99 -7.07 -13.89
C TRP A 96 12.08 -5.86 -14.10
N VAL A 97 10.78 -6.11 -13.94
CA VAL A 97 9.74 -5.10 -13.87
C VAL A 97 9.31 -5.00 -12.42
N ILE A 98 9.36 -3.79 -11.87
CA ILE A 98 9.10 -3.53 -10.46
C ILE A 98 7.91 -2.56 -10.38
N LEU A 99 6.90 -2.92 -9.60
CA LEU A 99 5.80 -2.05 -9.22
C LEU A 99 5.87 -1.82 -7.72
N LYS A 100 6.08 -0.57 -7.30
CA LYS A 100 5.81 -0.17 -5.91
C LYS A 100 4.30 -0.08 -5.72
N THR A 101 3.79 -0.67 -4.66
CA THR A 101 2.40 -0.49 -4.23
C THR A 101 2.30 -0.53 -2.71
N GLY A 102 1.12 -0.25 -2.21
CA GLY A 102 0.80 -0.40 -0.81
C GLY A 102 0.59 -1.84 -0.37
N ASN A 103 0.78 -2.09 0.93
CA ASN A 103 0.49 -3.36 1.58
C ASN A 103 -0.47 -3.14 2.76
N TRP A 104 -0.34 -3.91 3.84
CA TRP A 104 -1.08 -3.70 5.08
C TRP A 104 -0.81 -2.31 5.70
N ILE A 105 -1.60 -1.96 6.72
CA ILE A 105 -1.50 -0.71 7.48
C ILE A 105 -0.04 -0.38 7.80
N GLY A 106 0.40 0.83 7.44
CA GLY A 106 1.74 1.31 7.78
C GLY A 106 2.87 0.78 6.90
N THR A 107 2.59 0.01 5.85
CA THR A 107 3.63 -0.70 5.08
C THR A 107 3.46 -0.56 3.57
N ASP A 108 4.59 -0.60 2.86
CA ASP A 108 4.65 -0.74 1.40
C ASP A 108 5.17 -2.13 1.02
N LYS A 109 4.90 -2.52 -0.23
CA LYS A 109 5.52 -3.69 -0.86
C LYS A 109 5.97 -3.35 -2.28
N ILE A 110 6.72 -4.26 -2.88
CA ILE A 110 6.89 -4.30 -4.33
C ILE A 110 6.29 -5.58 -4.89
N ILE A 111 5.78 -5.48 -6.12
CA ILE A 111 5.50 -6.62 -6.98
C ILE A 111 6.59 -6.62 -8.04
N ILE A 112 7.35 -7.71 -8.14
CA ILE A 112 8.47 -7.83 -9.09
C ILE A 112 8.31 -9.08 -9.95
N GLY A 113 8.62 -8.94 -11.25
CA GLY A 113 8.49 -10.06 -12.17
C GLY A 113 9.13 -9.79 -13.53
N LYS A 114 8.92 -10.71 -14.47
CA LYS A 114 9.35 -10.56 -15.87
C LYS A 114 8.16 -10.76 -16.80
N PHE A 115 7.96 -9.85 -17.76
CA PHE A 115 6.89 -10.00 -18.76
C PHE A 115 7.01 -11.29 -19.59
N LYS A 116 8.24 -11.75 -19.86
CA LYS A 116 8.50 -12.97 -20.62
C LYS A 116 7.98 -14.22 -19.91
N THR A 117 8.22 -14.35 -18.60
CA THR A 117 7.86 -15.54 -17.83
C THR A 117 6.47 -15.44 -17.20
N LYS A 118 5.90 -14.23 -17.10
CA LYS A 118 4.64 -13.94 -16.39
C LYS A 118 4.65 -14.39 -14.92
N LYS A 119 5.84 -14.59 -14.33
CA LYS A 119 6.01 -14.89 -12.92
C LYS A 119 6.21 -13.58 -12.17
N TRP A 120 5.33 -13.31 -11.22
CA TRP A 120 5.35 -12.15 -10.34
C TRP A 120 5.45 -12.63 -8.89
N GLN A 121 6.13 -11.85 -8.08
CA GLN A 121 6.36 -12.12 -6.67
C GLN A 121 6.24 -10.85 -5.87
N ASP A 122 5.64 -10.98 -4.70
CA ASP A 122 5.48 -9.89 -3.76
C ASP A 122 6.62 -9.91 -2.75
N TYR A 123 7.17 -8.73 -2.48
CA TYR A 123 8.13 -8.52 -1.39
C TYR A 123 7.63 -7.39 -0.51
N GLU A 124 7.18 -7.78 0.68
CA GLU A 124 6.67 -6.87 1.68
C GLU A 124 7.81 -6.32 2.54
N PHE A 125 7.77 -5.02 2.80
CA PHE A 125 8.71 -4.37 3.72
C PHE A 125 7.95 -4.11 5.00
N THR A 126 7.84 -5.11 5.88
CA THR A 126 7.16 -4.98 7.17
C THR A 126 8.15 -4.72 8.30
N PRO A 127 7.73 -4.05 9.39
CA PRO A 127 8.53 -3.92 10.61
C PRO A 127 9.10 -5.27 11.09
N ASP A 128 8.27 -6.30 11.16
CA ASP A 128 8.67 -7.66 11.52
C ASP A 128 9.79 -8.23 10.63
N SER A 129 9.66 -8.05 9.31
CA SER A 129 10.66 -8.56 8.35
C SER A 129 12.01 -7.85 8.49
N ILE A 130 11.98 -6.54 8.81
CA ILE A 130 13.16 -5.72 9.01
C ILE A 130 13.85 -6.12 10.32
N GLU A 131 13.10 -6.23 11.42
CA GLU A 131 13.70 -6.49 12.73
C GLU A 131 14.24 -7.92 12.91
N LYS A 132 13.67 -8.89 12.18
CA LYS A 132 14.18 -10.27 12.14
C LYS A 132 15.49 -10.41 11.34
N ASN A 133 15.87 -9.42 10.54
CA ASN A 133 17.07 -9.49 9.70
C ASN A 133 18.36 -9.35 10.52
N ASP A 134 19.38 -10.13 10.17
CA ASP A 134 20.65 -10.16 10.91
C ASP A 134 21.39 -8.81 10.91
N ILE A 135 21.31 -8.03 9.83
CA ILE A 135 21.94 -6.71 9.74
C ILE A 135 21.28 -5.75 10.75
N TRP A 136 19.95 -5.81 10.90
CA TRP A 136 19.25 -5.02 11.91
C TRP A 136 19.63 -5.46 13.32
N ARG A 137 19.59 -6.77 13.58
CA ARG A 137 19.88 -7.34 14.92
C ARG A 137 21.30 -7.04 15.36
N ALA A 138 22.27 -7.03 14.44
CA ALA A 138 23.66 -6.68 14.72
C ALA A 138 23.83 -5.26 15.28
N LEU A 139 22.94 -4.32 14.93
CA LEU A 139 22.99 -2.96 15.46
C LEU A 139 22.54 -2.83 16.92
N LYS A 140 21.90 -3.87 17.48
CA LYS A 140 21.32 -3.86 18.83
C LYS A 140 20.43 -2.64 19.09
N THR A 141 19.67 -2.23 18.07
CA THR A 141 18.73 -1.11 18.18
C THR A 141 17.64 -1.46 19.18
N HIS A 142 17.38 -0.57 20.14
CA HIS A 142 16.21 -0.69 21.00
C HIS A 142 14.98 -0.21 20.24
N SER A 143 14.06 -1.14 19.96
CA SER A 143 12.78 -0.88 19.31
C SER A 143 11.67 -1.64 20.02
N LEU A 144 10.48 -1.03 20.07
CA LEU A 144 9.29 -1.60 20.68
C LEU A 144 8.29 -1.99 19.58
N LEU A 145 8.59 -3.08 18.88
CA LEU A 145 7.82 -3.56 17.72
C LEU A 145 6.33 -3.77 18.02
N ASN A 146 6.02 -4.25 19.23
CA ASN A 146 4.65 -4.56 19.67
C ASN A 146 3.83 -3.31 20.06
N TYR A 147 4.46 -2.13 20.10
CA TYR A 147 3.77 -0.90 20.44
C TYR A 147 3.44 -0.14 19.16
N CYS A 148 2.23 0.43 19.11
CA CYS A 148 1.85 1.28 17.99
C CYS A 148 2.80 2.50 17.89
N CYS A 149 3.12 3.00 16.68
CA CYS A 149 2.67 2.54 15.36
C CYS A 149 3.88 2.45 14.41
N PRO A 150 4.53 1.28 14.29
CA PRO A 150 5.67 1.15 13.40
C PRO A 150 5.22 1.25 11.95
N THR A 151 6.02 1.92 11.12
CA THR A 151 5.72 2.07 9.68
C THR A 151 6.96 1.86 8.85
N SER A 152 6.82 1.25 7.68
CA SER A 152 7.91 0.97 6.75
C SER A 152 7.47 1.29 5.32
N TYR A 153 7.84 2.48 4.87
CA TYR A 153 7.46 3.00 3.56
C TYR A 153 8.65 3.08 2.63
N ILE A 154 8.44 2.73 1.35
CA ILE A 154 9.47 2.84 0.33
C ILE A 154 9.59 4.31 -0.04
N SER A 155 10.74 4.94 0.22
CA SER A 155 11.00 6.33 -0.17
C SER A 155 11.50 6.44 -1.61
N LYS A 156 12.31 5.48 -2.07
CA LYS A 156 12.92 5.52 -3.40
C LYS A 156 13.20 4.11 -3.94
N ILE A 157 13.01 3.93 -5.24
CA ILE A 157 13.51 2.77 -5.99
C ILE A 157 14.30 3.31 -7.18
N ASP A 158 15.56 2.92 -7.29
CA ASP A 158 16.45 3.41 -8.35
C ASP A 158 17.60 2.44 -8.57
N ASN A 159 17.85 2.10 -9.84
CA ASN A 159 18.90 1.16 -10.26
C ASN A 159 19.00 -0.13 -9.40
N GLY A 160 17.85 -0.75 -9.11
CA GLY A 160 17.77 -1.99 -8.32
C GLY A 160 17.98 -1.80 -6.82
N LYS A 161 18.21 -0.57 -6.36
CA LYS A 161 18.27 -0.21 -4.94
C LYS A 161 16.90 0.26 -4.48
N ILE A 162 16.52 -0.15 -3.27
CA ILE A 162 15.27 0.26 -2.63
C ILE A 162 15.64 0.90 -1.29
N GLU A 163 15.22 2.15 -1.10
CA GLU A 163 15.26 2.80 0.20
C GLU A 163 13.91 2.64 0.88
N VAL A 164 13.94 2.08 2.09
CA VAL A 164 12.78 2.00 2.99
C VAL A 164 13.05 2.86 4.20
N VAL A 165 12.11 3.73 4.54
CA VAL A 165 12.12 4.48 5.79
C VAL A 165 11.32 3.70 6.81
N TYR A 166 12.02 3.20 7.83
CA TYR A 166 11.43 2.46 8.93
C TYR A 166 11.34 3.35 10.16
N ARG A 167 10.12 3.57 10.65
CA ARG A 167 9.79 4.32 11.86
C ARG A 167 9.33 3.36 12.93
N PHE A 168 9.88 3.46 14.13
CA PHE A 168 9.58 2.57 15.25
C PHE A 168 9.64 3.33 16.58
N ARG A 169 8.98 2.78 17.59
CA ARG A 169 8.90 3.35 18.93
C ARG A 169 10.14 2.96 19.74
N ILE A 170 10.66 3.89 20.55
CA ILE A 170 11.87 3.69 21.37
C ILE A 170 11.62 3.78 22.87
N ASN A 171 10.42 4.16 23.31
CA ASN A 171 10.05 4.18 24.73
C ASN A 171 8.57 3.81 24.92
N GLU A 172 8.19 3.31 26.09
CA GLU A 172 6.79 2.92 26.35
C GLU A 172 5.92 4.11 26.72
N THR A 173 6.48 5.16 27.31
CA THR A 173 5.73 6.27 27.93
C THR A 173 5.34 7.38 26.95
N ASP A 174 6.29 7.92 26.17
CA ASP A 174 6.10 9.23 25.53
C ASP A 174 5.87 9.19 24.01
N ASN A 175 5.39 8.06 23.46
CA ASN A 175 5.20 7.84 22.02
C ASN A 175 6.43 8.27 21.18
N GLN A 176 7.64 8.23 21.75
CA GLN A 176 8.83 8.72 21.09
C GLN A 176 9.20 7.73 19.98
N MET A 177 9.42 8.26 18.78
CA MET A 177 9.72 7.46 17.60
C MET A 177 11.12 7.81 17.08
N ASP A 178 11.84 6.79 16.64
CA ASP A 178 13.07 6.94 15.85
C ASP A 178 12.78 6.51 14.40
N ASN A 179 13.65 6.92 13.47
CA ASN A 179 13.60 6.54 12.08
C ASN A 179 14.96 6.02 11.61
N ARG A 180 14.93 4.94 10.84
CA ARG A 180 16.10 4.38 10.17
C ARG A 180 15.83 4.27 8.68
N LYS A 181 16.87 4.43 7.90
CA LYS A 181 16.82 4.17 6.46
C LYS A 181 17.41 2.78 6.21
N ILE A 182 16.60 1.89 5.67
CA ILE A 182 16.99 0.52 5.32
C ILE A 182 17.25 0.47 3.82
N LEU A 183 18.44 0.02 3.43
CA LEU A 183 18.85 -0.11 2.04
C LEU A 183 18.71 -1.57 1.62
N TYR A 184 17.91 -1.83 0.60
CA TYR A 184 17.85 -3.12 -0.07
C TYR A 184 18.48 -3.06 -1.45
N GLN A 185 19.05 -4.18 -1.89
CA GLN A 185 19.50 -4.41 -3.25
C GLN A 185 18.73 -5.59 -3.83
N ILE A 186 18.12 -5.40 -5.00
CA ILE A 186 17.52 -6.49 -5.77
C ILE A 186 18.67 -7.34 -6.33
N GLN A 187 18.63 -8.65 -6.08
CA GLN A 187 19.54 -9.61 -6.67
C GLN A 187 19.20 -9.79 -8.16
N PRO A 188 20.15 -9.58 -9.09
CA PRO A 188 19.89 -9.67 -10.53
C PRO A 188 19.35 -11.03 -10.99
N GLU A 189 19.80 -12.10 -10.35
CA GLU A 189 19.53 -13.48 -10.76
C GLU A 189 18.13 -13.91 -10.34
N THR A 190 17.70 -13.51 -9.14
CA THR A 190 16.47 -13.99 -8.50
C THR A 190 15.35 -12.94 -8.45
N GLY A 191 15.69 -11.66 -8.54
CA GLY A 191 14.74 -10.55 -8.33
C GLY A 191 14.43 -10.30 -6.85
N LYS A 192 15.06 -11.04 -5.93
CA LYS A 192 14.81 -10.90 -4.50
C LYS A 192 15.53 -9.66 -3.94
N PRO A 193 14.83 -8.73 -3.27
CA PRO A 193 15.47 -7.66 -2.51
C PRO A 193 16.10 -8.24 -1.23
N VAL A 194 17.34 -7.85 -0.96
CA VAL A 194 18.08 -8.21 0.27
C VAL A 194 18.57 -6.95 0.98
N ILE A 195 18.49 -6.92 2.31
CA ILE A 195 19.04 -5.80 3.09
C ILE A 195 20.55 -5.78 2.90
N THR A 196 21.10 -4.58 2.67
CA THR A 196 22.54 -4.34 2.50
C THR A 196 23.11 -3.40 3.54
N ALA A 197 22.29 -2.47 4.05
CA ALA A 197 22.70 -1.56 5.11
C ALA A 197 21.49 -1.00 5.87
N VAL A 198 21.75 -0.58 7.10
CA VAL A 198 20.82 0.18 7.94
C VAL A 198 21.54 1.46 8.37
N LEU A 199 21.04 2.60 7.90
CA LEU A 199 21.65 3.90 8.15
C LEU A 199 20.96 4.57 9.34
N LYS A 200 21.77 5.05 10.29
CA LYS A 200 21.33 5.96 11.34
C LYS A 200 21.18 7.36 10.76
N LYS A 201 20.17 8.08 11.24
CA LYS A 201 19.99 9.49 10.91
C LYS A 201 21.00 10.33 11.71
#